data_AF-A0A932EHY3-F1
#
_entry.id   AF-A0A932EHY3-F1
#
_cell.length_a   1.000
_cell.length_b   1.000
_cell.length_c   1.000
_cell.angle_alpha   90.00
_cell.angle_beta   90.00
_cell.angle_gamma   90.00
#
_symmetry.space_group_name_H-M   'P 1'
#
loop_
_entity.id
_entity.type
_entity.pdbx_description
1 polymer ?
#
loop_
_entity_poly.entity_id
_entity_poly.type
_entity_poly.pdbx_seq_one_letter_code
_entity_poly.pdbx_strand_id
1 'polypeptide(L)'
;MAPGYRSAALLASALFFLVPGLGKAQVALDSDVLAGLAPRSIGPAVMSGRIAAIAGVATDPVTLYVGSAGGGVWKSDDGGTTFKPVFDQHPQSIGAIAVDPSN
;
A
#
# COMPACT_ATOMS: atom_id res chain seq x y z
N MET A 1 52.52 -20.01 -49.87
CA MET A 1 53.00 -19.79 -48.49
C MET A 1 52.55 -18.39 -48.08
N ALA A 2 51.34 -18.20 -47.56
CA ALA A 2 51.05 -18.30 -46.13
C ALA A 2 49.55 -18.56 -45.84
N PRO A 3 49.19 -19.59 -45.05
CA PRO A 3 47.87 -19.76 -44.47
C PRO A 3 47.90 -19.25 -43.01
N GLY A 4 47.53 -17.99 -42.75
CA GLY A 4 47.70 -17.39 -41.41
C GLY A 4 46.46 -16.77 -40.75
N TYR A 5 45.43 -16.37 -41.51
CA TYR A 5 44.40 -15.46 -40.97
C TYR A 5 43.04 -16.10 -40.64
N ARG A 6 42.78 -17.35 -41.06
CA ARG A 6 41.49 -18.01 -40.81
C ARG A 6 41.34 -18.55 -39.39
N SER A 7 42.45 -18.92 -38.74
CA SER A 7 42.44 -19.43 -37.36
C SER A 7 42.31 -18.32 -36.32
N ALA A 8 42.81 -17.11 -36.60
CA ALA A 8 42.74 -15.98 -35.68
C ALA A 8 41.32 -15.39 -35.56
N ALA A 9 40.54 -15.39 -36.64
CA ALA A 9 39.15 -14.91 -36.63
C ALA A 9 38.21 -15.84 -35.85
N LEU A 10 38.43 -17.16 -35.91
CA LEU A 10 37.65 -18.15 -35.16
C LEU A 10 37.94 -18.09 -33.65
N LEU A 11 39.20 -17.82 -33.26
CA LEU A 11 39.59 -17.62 -31.87
C LEU A 11 38.99 -16.32 -31.27
N ALA A 12 38.93 -15.24 -32.06
CA ALA A 12 38.30 -13.99 -31.63
C ALA A 12 36.76 -14.13 -31.46
N SER A 13 36.13 -14.99 -32.26
CA SER A 13 34.69 -15.28 -32.18
C SER A 13 34.33 -16.17 -31.00
N ALA A 14 35.22 -17.10 -30.62
CA ALA A 14 35.05 -17.98 -29.47
C ALA A 14 35.19 -17.23 -28.13
N LEU A 15 36.00 -16.16 -28.07
CA LEU A 15 36.12 -15.32 -26.88
C LEU A 15 34.87 -14.48 -26.60
N PHE A 16 34.06 -14.15 -27.61
CA PHE A 16 32.86 -13.34 -27.45
C PHE A 16 31.68 -14.13 -26.83
N PHE A 17 31.72 -15.46 -26.89
CA PHE A 17 30.72 -16.33 -26.27
C PHE A 17 31.09 -16.78 -24.83
N LEU A 18 32.28 -16.40 -24.33
CA LEU A 18 32.75 -16.74 -22.99
C LEU A 18 32.60 -15.58 -21.98
N VAL A 19 31.55 -14.79 -22.10
CA VAL A 19 31.12 -13.89 -21.02
C VAL A 19 29.62 -14.11 -20.78
N PRO A 20 29.20 -15.26 -20.20
CA PRO A 20 27.85 -15.38 -19.70
C PRO A 20 27.77 -14.52 -18.43
N GLY A 21 27.16 -13.34 -18.56
CA GLY A 21 26.56 -12.62 -17.45
C GLY A 21 27.53 -12.01 -16.43
N LEU A 22 28.00 -10.79 -16.72
CA LEU A 22 27.97 -9.76 -15.65
C LEU A 22 26.50 -9.33 -15.46
N GLY A 23 25.69 -10.25 -14.94
CA GLY A 23 24.47 -9.84 -14.27
C GLY A 23 24.90 -9.00 -13.08
N LYS A 24 24.36 -7.79 -12.94
CA LYS A 24 24.52 -7.02 -11.70
C LYS A 24 24.17 -7.97 -10.56
N ALA A 25 25.09 -8.18 -9.62
CA ALA A 25 24.80 -8.96 -8.42
C ALA A 25 23.51 -8.38 -7.82
N GLN A 26 22.44 -9.16 -7.87
CA GLN A 26 21.17 -8.73 -7.31
C GLN A 26 21.40 -8.67 -5.81
N VAL A 27 21.36 -7.47 -5.25
CA VAL A 27 21.44 -7.29 -3.79
C VAL A 27 20.29 -8.09 -3.20
N ALA A 28 20.61 -9.15 -2.47
CA ALA A 28 19.64 -9.93 -1.73
C ALA A 28 19.10 -9.02 -0.62
N LEU A 29 17.79 -8.77 -0.63
CA LEU A 29 17.11 -8.08 0.46
C LEU A 29 16.78 -9.14 1.50
N ASP A 30 17.68 -9.33 2.47
CA ASP A 30 17.40 -10.13 3.65
C ASP A 30 16.87 -9.27 4.80
N SER A 31 16.40 -9.93 5.85
CA SER A 31 15.87 -9.26 7.05
C SER A 31 16.92 -8.36 7.72
N ASP A 32 18.19 -8.70 7.59
CA ASP A 32 19.30 -8.04 8.28
C ASP A 32 19.60 -6.68 7.63
N VAL A 33 19.47 -6.58 6.31
CA VAL A 33 19.53 -5.31 5.57
C VAL A 33 18.40 -4.36 5.97
N LEU A 34 17.22 -4.89 6.29
CA LEU A 34 16.05 -4.09 6.71
C LEU A 34 16.03 -3.79 8.22
N ALA A 35 16.72 -4.58 9.04
CA ALA A 35 16.71 -4.47 10.50
C ALA A 35 17.28 -3.13 11.02
N GLY A 36 18.17 -2.50 10.25
CA GLY A 36 18.73 -1.17 10.57
C GLY A 36 17.82 0.01 10.22
N LEU A 37 16.71 -0.22 9.50
CA LEU A 37 15.76 0.82 9.14
C LEU A 37 14.64 0.85 10.17
N ALA A 38 14.55 1.93 10.95
CA ALA A 38 13.41 2.17 11.80
C ALA A 38 12.18 2.52 10.94
N PRO A 39 11.07 1.76 11.03
CA PRO A 39 9.82 2.18 10.43
C PRO A 39 9.41 3.50 11.07
N ARG A 40 9.17 4.52 10.25
CA ARG A 40 8.65 5.80 10.72
C ARG A 40 7.37 6.15 9.98
N SER A 41 6.39 6.65 10.73
CA SER A 41 5.24 7.29 10.11
C SER A 41 5.72 8.53 9.35
N ILE A 42 5.31 8.64 8.08
CA ILE A 42 5.55 9.82 7.23
C ILE A 42 4.37 10.80 7.30
N GLY A 43 3.44 10.56 8.22
CA GLY A 43 2.11 11.18 8.20
C GLY A 43 1.17 10.49 7.22
N PRO A 44 -0.12 10.85 7.22
CA PRO A 44 -1.10 10.30 6.30
C PRO A 44 -0.84 10.85 4.89
N ALA A 45 -0.07 10.15 4.06
CA ALA A 45 0.17 10.57 2.67
C ALA A 45 -1.09 10.43 1.79
N VAL A 46 -1.99 9.50 2.13
CA VAL A 46 -3.35 9.35 1.59
C VAL A 46 -4.20 8.66 2.67
N MET A 47 -4.84 9.40 3.58
CA MET A 47 -5.78 8.79 4.55
C MET A 47 -7.16 9.46 4.57
N SER A 48 -7.52 10.19 3.52
CA SER A 48 -8.94 10.46 3.28
C SER A 48 -9.49 9.31 2.46
N GLY A 49 -10.06 8.31 3.14
CA GLY A 49 -11.02 7.42 2.49
C GLY A 49 -12.22 8.24 2.03
N ARG A 50 -12.88 7.86 0.94
CA ARG A 50 -14.10 8.56 0.51
C ARG A 50 -15.18 8.35 1.56
N ILE A 51 -15.62 9.43 2.20
CA ILE A 51 -16.82 9.43 3.04
C ILE A 51 -18.02 9.51 2.11
N ALA A 52 -18.86 8.48 2.16
CA ALA A 52 -20.05 8.36 1.33
C ALA A 52 -21.31 8.83 2.06
N ALA A 53 -21.34 8.72 3.39
CA ALA A 53 -22.50 9.06 4.20
C ALA A 53 -22.11 9.60 5.57
N ILE A 54 -22.91 10.52 6.10
CA ILE A 54 -22.83 11.02 7.48
C ILE A 54 -24.25 11.09 8.03
N ALA A 55 -24.46 10.63 9.26
CA ALA A 55 -25.73 10.73 9.97
C ALA A 55 -25.49 11.17 11.42
N GLY A 56 -26.16 12.24 11.85
CA GLY A 56 -26.15 12.71 13.24
C GLY A 56 -27.34 12.16 14.03
N VAL A 57 -27.18 12.05 15.34
CA VAL A 57 -28.26 11.66 16.25
C VAL A 57 -29.05 12.91 16.66
N ALA A 58 -30.36 12.93 16.41
CA ALA A 58 -31.18 14.13 16.67
C ALA A 58 -31.32 14.46 18.17
N THR A 59 -31.34 13.43 19.01
CA THR A 59 -31.45 13.55 20.48
C THR A 59 -30.11 13.85 21.15
N ASP A 60 -28.99 13.60 20.46
CA ASP A 60 -27.63 13.81 20.97
C ASP A 60 -26.72 14.45 19.89
N PRO A 61 -26.65 15.79 19.84
CA PRO A 61 -25.95 16.52 18.77
C PRO A 61 -24.44 16.29 18.68
N VAL A 62 -23.80 15.70 19.72
CA VAL A 62 -22.36 15.39 19.68
C VAL A 62 -22.07 14.00 19.11
N THR A 63 -23.11 13.16 18.98
CA THR A 63 -22.98 11.81 18.43
C THR A 63 -23.27 11.81 16.93
N LEU A 64 -22.32 11.29 16.16
CA LEU A 64 -22.45 11.16 14.71
C LEU A 64 -21.77 9.89 14.18
N TYR A 65 -22.36 9.36 13.12
CA TYR A 65 -21.89 8.19 12.40
C TYR A 65 -21.41 8.59 11.00
N VAL A 66 -20.29 8.01 10.59
CA VAL A 66 -19.64 8.29 9.31
C VAL A 66 -19.43 6.98 8.57
N GLY A 67 -19.95 6.91 7.35
CA GLY A 67 -19.83 5.77 6.45
C GLY A 67 -18.79 6.04 5.39
N SER A 68 -17.77 5.19 5.36
CA SER A 68 -16.75 5.24 4.33
C SER A 68 -17.02 4.25 3.20
N ALA A 69 -16.61 4.59 1.98
CA ALA A 69 -16.85 3.75 0.81
C ALA A 69 -16.09 2.41 0.84
N GLY A 70 -15.09 2.27 1.71
CA GLY A 70 -14.23 1.08 1.79
C GLY A 70 -13.48 0.90 3.11
N GLY A 71 -14.06 1.39 4.22
CA GLY A 71 -13.48 1.30 5.56
C GLY A 71 -14.53 1.25 6.67
N GLY A 72 -15.76 0.81 6.35
CA GLY A 72 -16.82 0.59 7.33
C GLY A 72 -17.46 1.86 7.88
N VAL A 73 -18.15 1.69 9.02
CA VAL A 73 -18.83 2.74 9.78
C VAL A 73 -18.00 3.13 11.00
N TRP A 74 -17.92 4.42 11.24
CA TRP A 74 -17.20 5.06 12.32
C TRP A 74 -18.17 5.87 13.17
N LYS A 75 -18.02 5.83 14.49
CA LYS A 75 -18.82 6.60 15.45
C LYS A 75 -17.92 7.63 16.15
N SER A 76 -18.43 8.85 16.29
CA SER A 76 -17.88 9.88 17.16
C SER A 76 -18.90 10.20 18.24
N ASP A 77 -18.42 10.42 19.46
CA ASP A 77 -19.20 10.86 20.64
C ASP A 77 -18.75 12.25 21.15
N ASP A 78 -17.86 12.94 20.41
CA ASP A 78 -17.22 14.20 20.81
C ASP A 78 -17.31 15.30 19.73
N GLY A 79 -18.40 15.29 18.94
CA GLY A 79 -18.65 16.29 17.91
C GLY A 79 -17.77 16.16 16.67
N GLY A 80 -17.16 14.98 16.45
CA GLY A 80 -16.35 14.67 15.27
C GLY A 80 -14.86 14.90 15.46
N THR A 81 -14.41 14.98 16.72
CA THR A 81 -12.99 15.17 17.06
C THR A 81 -12.25 13.83 17.02
N THR A 82 -12.87 12.77 17.52
CA THR A 82 -12.33 11.40 17.49
C THR A 82 -13.35 10.39 16.99
N PHE A 83 -12.87 9.32 16.36
CA PHE A 83 -13.72 8.29 15.76
C PHE A 83 -13.30 6.90 16.22
N LYS A 84 -14.29 6.06 16.51
CA LYS A 84 -14.13 4.63 16.81
C LYS A 84 -14.82 3.78 15.73
N PRO A 85 -14.19 2.70 15.27
CA PRO A 85 -14.85 1.80 14.33
C PRO A 85 -15.98 1.04 15.02
N VAL A 86 -17.11 0.86 14.34
CA VAL A 86 -18.27 0.09 14.84
C VAL A 86 -18.67 -1.06 13.91
N PHE A 87 -17.95 -1.24 12.80
CA PHE A 87 -18.36 -2.11 11.70
C PHE A 87 -17.24 -3.06 11.23
N ASP A 88 -16.34 -3.46 12.13
CA ASP A 88 -15.13 -4.24 11.78
C ASP A 88 -15.43 -5.68 11.32
N GLN A 89 -16.54 -6.27 11.76
CA GLN A 89 -16.92 -7.65 11.44
C GLN A 89 -17.86 -7.78 10.23
N HIS A 90 -18.04 -6.70 9.48
CA HIS A 90 -19.05 -6.58 8.43
C HIS A 90 -18.44 -6.04 7.11
N PRO A 91 -19.20 -6.05 6.00
CA PRO A 91 -18.74 -5.46 4.74
C PRO A 91 -18.33 -4.00 4.90
N GLN A 92 -17.16 -3.67 4.36
CA GLN A 92 -16.53 -2.36 4.57
C GLN A 92 -17.00 -1.27 3.60
N SER A 93 -17.83 -1.60 2.60
CA SER A 93 -18.37 -0.61 1.66
C SER A 93 -19.73 -0.07 2.13
N ILE A 94 -19.73 1.19 2.55
CA ILE A 94 -20.94 1.88 3.02
C ILE A 94 -21.38 2.90 1.96
N GLY A 95 -22.66 2.83 1.57
CA GLY A 95 -23.29 3.77 0.62
C GLY A 95 -24.31 4.72 1.26
N ALA A 96 -24.90 4.34 2.39
CA ALA A 96 -25.87 5.15 3.13
C ALA A 96 -25.86 4.75 4.61
N ILE A 97 -26.21 5.69 5.49
CA ILE A 97 -26.46 5.47 6.92
C ILE A 97 -27.75 6.19 7.27
N ALA A 98 -28.59 5.55 8.07
CA ALA A 98 -29.74 6.18 8.72
C ALA A 98 -29.69 5.88 10.21
N VAL A 99 -30.07 6.86 11.02
CA VAL A 99 -30.24 6.72 12.47
C VAL A 99 -31.74 6.81 12.75
N ASP A 100 -32.24 5.92 13.59
CA ASP A 100 -33.63 5.99 14.04
C ASP A 100 -33.79 7.25 14.93
N PRO A 101 -34.70 8.18 14.62
CA PRO A 101 -34.90 9.35 15.47
C PRO A 101 -35.36 9.01 16.90
N SER A 102 -35.89 7.79 17.09
CA SER A 102 -36.43 7.30 18.35
C SER A 102 -35.48 6.36 19.13
N ASN A 103 -34.40 5.86 18.52
CA ASN A 103 -33.39 5.00 19.15
C ASN A 103 -32.07 4.96 18.35
#